data_AF-A0A157Z8E7-F1
#
_entry.id   AF-A0A157Z8E7-F1
#
_cell.length_a   1.000
_cell.length_b   1.000
_cell.length_c   1.000
_cell.angle_alpha   90.00
_cell.angle_beta   90.00
_cell.angle_gamma   90.00
#
_symmetry.space_group_name_H-M   'P 1'
#
loop_
_entity.id
_entity.type
_entity.pdbx_description
1 polymer ?
#
loop_
_entity_poly.entity_id
_entity_poly.type
_entity_poly.pdbx_seq_one_letter_code
_entity_poly.pdbx_strand_id
1 'polypeptide(L)'
;MKSLNFLTHQEIFNSAVQHLFGQGQAALLPHGGGAYRGYCGGCPVGRFIKPRDYVSAMEGVPIRFIAKPPEHVPAYMDAGVAALKRALLRARINVFDPNTVELLSCLQNVHDVFGRWEWRERLASIARQFGLSAELLKTAA
;
A
#
# COMPACT_ATOMS: atom_id res chain seq x y z
N MET A 1 -1.46 12.93 26.03
CA MET A 1 -1.12 12.43 24.67
C MET A 1 -2.35 11.73 24.11
N LYS A 2 -2.89 12.14 22.95
CA LYS A 2 -3.92 11.33 22.28
C LYS A 2 -3.22 10.07 21.78
N SER A 3 -3.60 8.90 22.30
CA SER A 3 -3.23 7.62 21.68
C SER A 3 -3.70 7.68 20.22
N LEU A 4 -2.77 7.78 19.29
CA LEU A 4 -3.08 7.61 17.88
C LEU A 4 -3.42 6.12 17.72
N ASN A 5 -4.70 5.80 17.67
CA ASN A 5 -5.13 4.44 17.38
C ASN A 5 -4.72 4.15 15.92
N PHE A 6 -3.73 3.29 15.70
CA PHE A 6 -3.38 2.86 14.35
C PHE A 6 -4.52 2.02 13.76
N LEU A 7 -4.62 1.99 12.43
CA LEU A 7 -5.49 1.05 11.73
C LEU A 7 -5.03 -0.38 12.00
N THR A 8 -5.99 -1.27 12.18
CA THR A 8 -5.76 -2.70 12.26
C THR A 8 -5.36 -3.25 10.89
N HIS A 9 -4.68 -4.41 10.87
CA HIS A 9 -4.37 -5.11 9.62
C HIS A 9 -5.63 -5.44 8.81
N GLN A 10 -6.75 -5.74 9.48
CA GLN A 10 -8.03 -5.99 8.81
C GLN A 10 -8.58 -4.73 8.13
N GLU A 11 -8.52 -3.57 8.77
CA GLU A 11 -8.96 -2.30 8.17
C GLU A 11 -8.10 -1.93 6.96
N ILE A 12 -6.77 -2.14 7.06
CA ILE A 12 -5.83 -1.92 5.95
C ILE A 12 -6.19 -2.84 4.77
N PHE A 13 -6.36 -4.14 5.05
CA PHE A 13 -6.71 -5.13 4.03
C PHE A 13 -8.06 -4.83 3.37
N ASN A 14 -9.10 -4.54 4.16
CA ASN A 14 -10.44 -4.22 3.66
C ASN A 14 -10.41 -2.99 2.74
N SER A 15 -9.70 -1.94 3.15
CA SER A 15 -9.54 -0.73 2.34
C SER A 15 -8.82 -1.03 1.03
N ALA A 16 -7.79 -1.88 1.03
CA ALA A 16 -7.08 -2.28 -0.18
C ALA A 16 -7.96 -3.11 -1.13
N VAL A 17 -8.72 -4.07 -0.60
CA VAL A 17 -9.69 -4.87 -1.39
C VAL A 17 -10.71 -3.94 -2.06
N GLN A 18 -11.36 -3.07 -1.29
CA GLN A 18 -12.35 -2.13 -1.83
C GLN A 18 -11.74 -1.20 -2.87
N HIS A 19 -10.53 -0.70 -2.63
CA HIS A 19 -9.83 0.18 -3.56
C HIS A 19 -9.51 -0.52 -4.88
N LEU A 20 -8.90 -1.70 -4.82
CA LEU A 20 -8.51 -2.45 -6.02
C LEU A 20 -9.74 -2.80 -6.87
N PHE A 21 -10.76 -3.43 -6.28
CA PHE A 21 -11.95 -3.80 -7.04
C PHE A 21 -12.80 -2.59 -7.47
N GLY A 22 -12.81 -1.50 -6.69
CA GLY A 22 -13.50 -0.26 -7.08
C GLY A 22 -12.81 0.48 -8.23
N GLN A 23 -11.47 0.51 -8.25
CA GLN A 23 -10.68 1.10 -9.33
C GLN A 23 -10.63 0.20 -10.58
N GLY A 24 -10.67 -1.11 -10.37
CA GLY A 24 -10.62 -2.13 -11.40
C GLY A 24 -9.23 -2.28 -12.04
N GLN A 25 -8.50 -1.23 -12.37
CA GLN A 25 -7.24 -1.34 -13.14
C GLN A 25 -6.01 -0.98 -12.31
N ALA A 26 -4.84 -1.49 -12.66
CA ALA A 26 -3.60 -1.00 -12.05
C ALA A 26 -3.34 0.46 -12.48
N ALA A 27 -2.96 1.31 -11.53
CA ALA A 27 -2.50 2.66 -11.78
C ALA A 27 -1.01 2.63 -12.09
N LEU A 28 -0.65 3.00 -13.31
CA LEU A 28 0.73 2.97 -13.77
C LEU A 28 1.27 4.38 -13.99
N LEU A 29 2.53 4.58 -13.66
CA LEU A 29 3.35 5.71 -14.09
C LEU A 29 3.60 5.59 -15.61
N PRO A 30 3.93 6.69 -16.30
CA PRO A 30 4.23 6.67 -17.74
C PRO A 30 5.30 5.67 -18.19
N HIS A 31 6.17 5.25 -17.26
CA HIS A 31 7.28 4.33 -17.49
C HIS A 31 6.98 2.88 -17.05
N GLY A 32 5.72 2.56 -16.69
CA GLY A 32 5.27 1.20 -16.40
C GLY A 32 5.32 0.73 -14.95
N GLY A 33 5.81 1.54 -14.00
CA GLY A 33 5.78 1.23 -12.56
C GLY A 33 4.45 1.59 -11.89
N GLY A 34 4.09 0.93 -10.78
CA GLY A 34 2.89 1.25 -10.01
C GLY A 34 2.94 2.68 -9.43
N ALA A 35 1.84 3.42 -9.59
CA ALA A 35 1.72 4.79 -9.08
C ALA A 35 1.04 4.81 -7.71
N TYR A 36 1.58 5.52 -6.73
CA TYR A 36 0.87 5.81 -5.48
C TYR A 36 -0.35 6.68 -5.74
N ARG A 37 -0.31 7.55 -6.74
CA ARG A 37 -1.46 8.37 -7.14
C ARG A 37 -1.59 8.41 -8.66
N GLY A 38 -2.77 8.06 -9.17
CA GLY A 38 -3.08 8.09 -10.60
C GLY A 38 -4.47 8.67 -10.89
N TYR A 39 -4.74 8.95 -12.17
CA TYR A 39 -6.00 9.48 -12.66
C TYR A 39 -7.20 8.57 -12.33
N CYS A 40 -7.00 7.24 -12.38
CA CYS A 40 -8.02 6.25 -12.08
C CYS A 40 -8.02 5.78 -10.61
N GLY A 41 -7.33 6.49 -9.72
CA GLY A 41 -6.91 5.98 -8.42
C GLY A 41 -5.45 5.52 -8.46
N GLY A 42 -4.85 5.29 -7.29
CA GLY A 42 -3.44 4.91 -7.17
C GLY A 42 -3.27 3.44 -6.77
N CYS A 43 -2.12 3.09 -6.22
CA CYS A 43 -1.91 1.80 -5.60
C CYS A 43 -2.70 1.71 -4.28
N PRO A 44 -2.96 0.48 -3.76
CA PRO A 44 -3.72 0.30 -2.52
C PRO A 44 -3.08 0.99 -1.31
N VAL A 45 -1.77 1.23 -1.34
CA VAL A 45 -1.07 1.97 -0.27
C VAL A 45 -1.23 3.48 -0.44
N GLY A 46 -1.17 3.98 -1.67
CA GLY A 46 -1.39 5.38 -1.99
C GLY A 46 -2.80 5.87 -1.68
N ARG A 47 -3.78 4.96 -1.65
CA ARG A 47 -5.15 5.24 -1.19
C ARG A 47 -5.23 5.88 0.20
N PHE A 48 -4.29 5.56 1.09
CA PHE A 48 -4.23 6.12 2.44
C PHE A 48 -3.59 7.52 2.48
N ILE A 49 -2.85 7.89 1.44
CA ILE A 49 -2.11 9.15 1.37
C ILE A 49 -3.05 10.27 0.91
N LYS A 50 -3.31 11.23 1.82
CA LYS A 50 -4.14 12.39 1.50
C LYS A 50 -3.43 13.29 0.47
N PRO A 51 -4.17 14.04 -0.36
CA PRO A 51 -3.57 14.91 -1.39
C PRO A 51 -2.50 15.88 -0.84
N ARG A 52 -2.73 16.46 0.34
CA ARG A 52 -1.78 17.37 1.00
C ARG A 52 -0.51 16.71 1.54
N ASP A 53 -0.55 15.39 1.71
CA ASP A 53 0.53 14.58 2.27
C ASP A 53 1.31 13.88 1.16
N TYR A 54 0.82 13.94 -0.09
CA TYR A 54 1.46 13.39 -1.28
C TYR A 54 2.55 14.34 -1.81
N VAL A 55 3.70 13.77 -2.19
CA VAL A 55 4.73 14.46 -2.98
C VAL A 55 5.23 13.51 -4.06
N SER A 56 5.59 14.04 -5.23
CA SER A 56 6.02 13.23 -6.37
C SER A 56 7.26 12.37 -6.10
N ALA A 57 8.12 12.78 -5.16
CA ALA A 57 9.27 12.00 -4.73
C ALA A 57 8.91 10.64 -4.11
N MET A 58 7.65 10.42 -3.71
CA MET A 58 7.17 9.10 -3.24
C MET A 58 7.01 8.10 -4.39
N GLU A 59 6.81 8.58 -5.61
CA GLU A 59 6.55 7.71 -6.76
C GLU A 59 7.79 6.87 -7.09
N GLY A 60 7.57 5.58 -7.34
CA GLY A 60 8.65 4.62 -7.57
C GLY A 60 9.39 4.16 -6.30
N VAL A 61 8.99 4.62 -5.10
CA VAL A 61 9.55 4.12 -3.82
C VAL A 61 8.81 2.86 -3.38
N PRO A 62 9.44 1.68 -3.33
CA PRO A 62 8.81 0.47 -2.80
C PRO A 62 8.54 0.59 -1.31
N ILE A 63 7.36 0.15 -0.85
CA ILE A 63 7.03 0.21 0.58
C ILE A 63 8.04 -0.50 1.46
N ARG A 64 8.56 -1.64 1.00
CA ARG A 64 9.58 -2.41 1.71
C ARG A 64 10.80 -1.58 2.15
N PHE A 65 11.10 -0.45 1.51
CA PHE A 65 12.25 0.39 1.87
C PHE A 65 12.02 1.26 3.12
N ILE A 66 10.78 1.47 3.58
CA ILE A 66 10.51 2.30 4.78
C ILE A 66 10.99 1.65 6.09
N ALA A 67 11.15 0.32 6.08
CA ALA A 67 11.65 -0.48 7.19
C ALA A 67 13.11 -0.91 7.02
N LYS A 68 13.73 -0.58 5.88
CA LYS A 68 15.14 -0.92 5.64
C LYS A 68 16.06 0.09 6.32
N PRO A 69 17.22 -0.36 6.81
CA PRO A 69 18.29 0.55 7.21
C PRO A 69 18.73 1.44 6.03
N PRO A 70 19.17 2.69 6.27
CA PRO A 70 19.56 3.62 5.22
C PRO A 70 20.59 3.06 4.23
N GLU A 71 21.52 2.24 4.69
CA GLU A 71 22.56 1.62 3.85
C GLU A 71 22.03 0.63 2.81
N HIS A 72 20.77 0.17 2.96
CA HIS A 72 20.09 -0.71 2.01
C HIS A 72 19.11 0.03 1.09
N VAL A 73 19.04 1.36 1.21
CA VAL A 73 18.19 2.22 0.40
C VAL A 73 19.07 3.04 -0.54
N PRO A 74 18.80 3.06 -1.86
CA PRO A 74 19.53 3.95 -2.75
C PRO A 74 19.36 5.41 -2.33
N ALA A 75 20.45 6.15 -2.16
CA ALA A 75 20.44 7.51 -1.61
C ALA A 75 19.47 8.47 -2.33
N TYR A 76 19.28 8.31 -3.64
CA TYR A 76 18.33 9.13 -4.40
C TYR A 76 16.86 8.94 -3.97
N MET A 77 16.54 7.86 -3.24
CA MET A 77 15.20 7.57 -2.71
C MET A 77 14.97 8.11 -1.30
N ASP A 78 15.98 8.65 -0.60
CA ASP A 78 15.87 9.04 0.81
C ASP A 78 14.73 10.02 1.06
N ALA A 79 14.61 11.05 0.21
CA ALA A 79 13.54 12.04 0.30
C ALA A 79 12.16 11.39 0.14
N GLY A 80 12.03 10.45 -0.80
CA GLY A 80 10.81 9.70 -1.07
C GLY A 80 10.42 8.76 0.06
N VAL A 81 11.37 7.97 0.58
CA VAL A 81 11.19 7.08 1.73
C VAL A 81 10.77 7.86 2.97
N ALA A 82 11.45 8.99 3.25
CA ALA A 82 11.11 9.84 4.37
C ALA A 82 9.72 10.46 4.22
N ALA A 83 9.35 10.91 3.02
CA ALA A 83 8.03 11.46 2.76
C ALA A 83 6.93 10.41 2.90
N LEU A 84 7.12 9.22 2.32
CA LEU A 84 6.19 8.11 2.38
C LEU A 84 5.94 7.65 3.82
N LYS A 85 7.01 7.48 4.61
CA LYS A 85 6.93 7.14 6.04
C LYS A 85 6.08 8.15 6.81
N ARG A 86 6.30 9.46 6.58
CA ARG A 86 5.51 10.53 7.22
C ARG A 86 4.04 10.48 6.81
N ALA A 87 3.73 10.26 5.54
CA ALA A 87 2.36 10.20 5.06
C ALA A 87 1.59 9.01 5.65
N LEU A 88 2.21 7.83 5.72
CA LEU A 88 1.60 6.64 6.32
C LEU A 88 1.33 6.83 7.82
N LEU A 89 2.26 7.44 8.56
CA LEU A 89 2.04 7.78 9.97
C LEU A 89 0.85 8.76 10.14
N ARG A 90 0.74 9.77 9.28
CA ARG A 90 -0.41 10.70 9.27
C ARG A 90 -1.72 10.01 8.88
N ALA A 91 -1.64 8.94 8.10
CA ALA A 91 -2.77 8.07 7.75
C ALA A 91 -3.08 7.01 8.83
N ARG A 92 -2.42 7.06 9.99
CA ARG A 92 -2.58 6.10 11.10
C ARG A 92 -2.20 4.68 10.70
N ILE A 93 -1.18 4.52 9.87
CA ILE A 93 -0.55 3.24 9.56
C ILE A 93 0.70 3.06 10.44
N ASN A 94 0.79 1.94 11.15
CA ASN A 94 1.93 1.65 12.01
C ASN A 94 3.13 1.12 11.22
N VAL A 95 3.91 2.01 10.62
CA VAL A 95 5.12 1.67 9.85
C VAL A 95 6.30 1.19 10.71
N PHE A 96 6.16 1.16 12.04
CA PHE A 96 7.16 0.59 12.96
C PHE A 96 6.93 -0.89 13.21
N ASP A 97 5.72 -1.40 12.96
CA ASP A 97 5.41 -2.83 13.02
C ASP A 97 5.82 -3.51 11.70
N PRO A 98 6.79 -4.45 11.72
CA PRO A 98 7.23 -5.16 10.52
C PRO A 98 6.09 -5.89 9.80
N ASN A 99 5.10 -6.42 10.54
CA ASN A 99 3.97 -7.12 9.93
C ASN A 99 3.08 -6.17 9.13
N THR A 100 2.89 -4.94 9.62
CA THR A 100 2.19 -3.89 8.86
C THR A 100 2.93 -3.56 7.57
N VAL A 101 4.26 -3.42 7.60
CA VAL A 101 5.06 -3.12 6.39
C VAL A 101 5.01 -4.27 5.40
N GLU A 102 5.09 -5.51 5.88
CA GLU A 102 4.97 -6.70 5.03
C GLU A 102 3.57 -6.78 4.38
N LEU A 103 2.49 -6.55 5.14
CA LEU A 103 1.13 -6.52 4.61
C LEU A 103 1.00 -5.49 3.48
N LEU A 104 1.47 -4.26 3.69
CA LEU A 104 1.42 -3.21 2.68
C LEU A 104 2.28 -3.56 1.45
N SER A 105 3.42 -4.19 1.65
CA SER A 105 4.29 -4.68 0.57
C SER A 105 3.58 -5.74 -0.26
N CYS A 106 2.94 -6.73 0.36
CA CYS A 106 2.13 -7.73 -0.34
C CYS A 106 0.98 -7.08 -1.12
N LEU A 107 0.25 -6.13 -0.52
CA LEU A 107 -0.85 -5.43 -1.16
C LEU A 107 -0.40 -4.57 -2.35
N GLN A 108 0.72 -3.87 -2.23
CA GLN A 108 1.35 -3.15 -3.35
C GLN A 108 1.74 -4.11 -4.46
N ASN A 109 2.28 -5.29 -4.13
CA ASN A 109 2.67 -6.29 -5.11
C ASN A 109 1.48 -6.87 -5.90
N VAL A 110 0.29 -7.03 -5.26
CA VAL A 110 -0.95 -7.42 -5.96
C VAL A 110 -1.23 -6.47 -7.13
N HIS A 111 -1.09 -5.17 -6.88
CA HIS A 111 -1.32 -4.11 -7.85
C HIS A 111 -0.22 -4.00 -8.91
N ASP A 112 1.04 -4.10 -8.49
CA ASP A 112 2.20 -3.79 -9.35
C ASP A 112 2.57 -4.93 -10.30
N VAL A 113 2.32 -6.20 -9.91
CA VAL A 113 2.81 -7.38 -10.63
C VAL A 113 1.70 -8.19 -11.28
N PHE A 114 0.52 -8.25 -10.67
CA PHE A 114 -0.52 -9.20 -11.09
C PHE A 114 -1.65 -8.53 -11.87
N GLY A 115 -2.19 -9.27 -12.84
CA GLY A 115 -3.39 -8.86 -13.56
C GLY A 115 -4.64 -8.95 -12.69
N ARG A 116 -5.67 -8.17 -13.02
CA ARG A 116 -6.96 -8.13 -12.27
C ARG A 116 -7.54 -9.53 -12.04
N TRP A 117 -7.42 -10.43 -13.02
CA TRP A 117 -7.92 -11.81 -12.93
C TRP A 117 -7.25 -12.63 -11.82
N GLU A 118 -6.03 -12.28 -11.41
CA GLU A 118 -5.30 -12.94 -10.31
C GLU A 118 -5.56 -12.28 -8.94
N TRP A 119 -6.04 -11.04 -8.89
CA TRP A 119 -6.12 -10.26 -7.66
C TRP A 119 -6.91 -10.98 -6.55
N ARG A 120 -8.02 -11.61 -6.89
CA ARG A 120 -8.85 -12.35 -5.92
C ARG A 120 -8.05 -13.45 -5.22
N GLU A 121 -7.34 -14.27 -5.99
CA GLU A 121 -6.56 -15.39 -5.46
C GLU A 121 -5.40 -14.88 -4.60
N ARG A 122 -4.68 -13.86 -5.08
CA ARG A 122 -3.57 -13.25 -4.34
C ARG A 122 -4.03 -12.62 -3.03
N LEU A 123 -5.13 -11.87 -3.04
CA LEU A 123 -5.72 -11.26 -1.84
C LEU A 123 -6.22 -12.32 -0.85
N ALA A 124 -6.78 -13.44 -1.33
CA ALA A 124 -7.17 -14.55 -0.47
C ALA A 124 -5.94 -15.21 0.20
N SER A 125 -4.84 -15.37 -0.54
CA SER A 125 -3.59 -15.88 0.04
C SER A 125 -3.01 -14.93 1.09
N ILE A 126 -3.06 -13.62 0.85
CA ILE A 126 -2.63 -12.60 1.82
C ILE A 126 -3.51 -12.68 3.08
N ALA A 127 -4.84 -12.73 2.92
CA ALA A 127 -5.75 -12.85 4.06
C ALA A 127 -5.40 -14.06 4.94
N ARG A 128 -5.16 -15.23 4.33
CA ARG A 128 -4.72 -16.42 5.05
C ARG A 128 -3.37 -16.24 5.75
N GLN A 129 -2.37 -15.64 5.09
CA GLN A 129 -1.04 -15.43 5.65
C GLN A 129 -1.08 -14.55 6.92
N PHE A 130 -1.94 -13.53 6.93
CA PHE A 130 -2.03 -12.58 8.03
C PHE A 130 -3.18 -12.89 9.01
N GLY A 131 -3.87 -14.02 8.86
CA GLY A 131 -5.01 -14.40 9.72
C GLY A 131 -6.20 -13.44 9.61
N LEU A 132 -6.40 -12.83 8.44
CA LEU A 132 -7.45 -11.84 8.17
C LEU A 132 -8.70 -12.50 7.57
N SER A 133 -9.84 -11.85 7.79
CA SER A 133 -11.09 -12.20 7.14
C SER A 133 -11.05 -11.86 5.65
N ALA A 134 -11.44 -12.84 4.83
CA ALA A 134 -11.55 -12.74 3.37
C ALA A 134 -12.99 -12.50 2.89
N GLU A 135 -13.95 -12.21 3.79
CA GLU A 135 -15.37 -12.09 3.44
C GLU A 135 -15.63 -11.03 2.35
N LEU A 136 -14.93 -9.90 2.39
CA LEU A 136 -15.06 -8.86 1.36
C LEU A 136 -14.67 -9.33 -0.04
N LEU A 137 -13.81 -10.34 -0.16
CA LEU A 137 -13.48 -10.90 -1.46
C LEU A 137 -14.71 -11.61 -2.05
N LYS A 138 -15.55 -12.27 -1.25
CA LYS A 138 -16.74 -12.97 -1.76
C LYS A 138 -17.73 -12.02 -2.43
N THR A 139 -17.77 -10.76 -1.98
CA THR A 139 -18.72 -9.74 -2.46
C THR A 139 -18.13 -8.78 -3.49
N ALA A 140 -16.79 -8.67 -3.58
CA ALA A 140 -16.14 -7.84 -4.58
C ALA A 140 -16.21 -8.55 -5.94
N ALA A 141 -16.81 -7.94 -6.96
CA ALA A 141 -16.99 -8.50 -8.31
C ALA A 141 -16.24 -7.64 -9.33
#